data_AF-A0A392PMG4-F1
#
_entry.id   AF-A0A392PMG4-F1
#
_cell.length_a   1.000
_cell.length_b   1.000
_cell.length_c   1.000
_cell.angle_alpha   90.00
_cell.angle_beta   90.00
_cell.angle_gamma   90.00
#
_symmetry.space_group_name_H-M   'P 1'
#
loop_
_entity.id
_entity.type
_entity.pdbx_description
1 polymer ?
#
loop_
_entity_poly.entity_id
_entity_poly.type
_entity_poly.pdbx_seq_one_letter_code
_entity_poly.pdbx_strand_id
1 'polypeptide(L)'
;MIEWTSWIQVLVLDEADRILDSGFKRELNAIISQLPKRRQTMLFSATQTKSVQDLARLSLKDPEYLSVHEESVTATPTLLKQIVMTVPLDQKLDMLWSFIKTHLQSKTLVFLSSCKQVIPILCPLPRTFFT
;
A
#
# COMPACT_ATOMS: atom_id res chain seq x y z
N MET A 1 -21.76 7.42 27.73
CA MET A 1 -20.47 8.01 27.31
C MET A 1 -19.40 7.01 27.72
N ILE A 2 -18.56 6.52 26.80
CA ILE A 2 -17.66 5.39 27.07
C ILE A 2 -16.44 5.91 27.86
N GLU A 3 -16.35 5.57 29.16
CA GLU A 3 -15.31 6.06 30.09
C GLU A 3 -13.87 5.80 29.62
N TRP A 4 -13.63 4.75 28.83
CA TRP A 4 -12.28 4.37 28.43
C TRP A 4 -11.64 5.36 27.45
N THR A 5 -12.43 6.07 26.64
CA THR A 5 -11.85 6.97 25.63
C THR A 5 -11.29 8.25 26.22
N SER A 6 -11.68 8.64 27.45
CA SER A 6 -11.28 9.92 28.07
C SER A 6 -9.77 10.05 28.34
N TRP A 7 -9.04 8.94 28.34
CA TRP A 7 -7.61 8.88 28.68
C TRP A 7 -6.69 8.90 27.45
N ILE A 8 -7.25 8.90 26.24
CA ILE A 8 -6.47 8.85 25.01
C ILE A 8 -5.82 10.20 24.76
N GLN A 9 -4.48 10.20 24.81
CA GLN A 9 -3.66 11.38 24.56
C GLN A 9 -3.11 11.44 23.13
N VAL A 10 -3.01 10.31 22.45
CA VAL A 10 -2.40 10.20 21.11
C VAL A 10 -3.29 9.34 20.20
N LEU A 11 -3.55 9.82 18.98
CA LEU A 11 -4.19 9.10 17.89
C LEU A 11 -3.22 8.99 16.72
N VAL A 12 -3.01 7.78 16.22
CA VAL A 12 -2.19 7.53 15.02
C VAL A 12 -3.07 6.91 13.94
N LEU A 13 -3.10 7.55 12.77
CA LEU A 13 -3.78 7.06 11.57
C LEU A 13 -2.70 6.66 10.57
N ASP A 14 -2.41 5.37 10.47
CA ASP A 14 -1.44 4.83 9.52
C ASP A 14 -2.13 4.32 8.25
N GLU A 15 -1.44 4.36 7.11
CA GLU A 15 -1.98 3.96 5.79
C GLU A 15 -3.34 4.62 5.48
N ALA A 16 -3.47 5.91 5.75
CA ALA A 16 -4.76 6.61 5.74
C ALA A 16 -5.48 6.58 4.39
N ASP A 17 -4.74 6.55 3.28
CA ASP A 17 -5.23 6.35 1.93
C ASP A 17 -5.93 4.99 1.78
N ARG A 18 -5.33 3.90 2.28
CA ARG A 18 -5.93 2.56 2.21
C ARG A 18 -7.21 2.46 3.04
N ILE A 19 -7.22 3.08 4.22
CA ILE A 19 -8.40 3.14 5.08
C ILE A 19 -9.57 3.80 4.33
N LEU A 20 -9.29 4.89 3.61
CA LEU A 20 -10.30 5.64 2.87
C LEU A 20 -10.74 4.97 1.56
N ASP A 21 -9.81 4.34 0.84
CA ASP A 21 -10.10 3.57 -0.39
C ASP A 21 -11.04 2.39 -0.12
N SER A 22 -10.92 1.80 1.07
CA SER A 22 -11.80 0.70 1.51
C SER A 22 -13.20 1.18 1.95
N GLY A 23 -13.46 2.49 1.88
CA GLY A 23 -14.75 3.10 2.20
C GLY A 23 -14.99 3.35 3.70
N PHE A 24 -13.99 3.16 4.57
CA PHE A 24 -14.15 3.27 6.03
C PHE A 24 -14.25 4.71 6.56
N LYS A 25 -14.47 5.71 5.70
CA LYS A 25 -14.55 7.12 6.10
C LYS A 25 -15.61 7.35 7.18
N ARG A 26 -16.77 6.69 7.07
CA ARG A 26 -17.87 6.85 8.01
C ARG A 26 -17.54 6.25 9.37
N GLU A 27 -16.98 5.05 9.37
CA GLU A 27 -16.56 4.30 10.55
C GLU A 27 -15.43 5.05 11.28
N LEU A 28 -14.47 5.59 10.52
CA LEU A 28 -13.37 6.39 11.08
C LEU A 28 -13.89 7.67 11.74
N ASN A 29 -14.81 8.39 11.09
CA ASN A 29 -15.45 9.57 11.67
C ASN A 29 -16.22 9.23 12.95
N ALA A 30 -16.91 8.09 12.98
CA ALA A 30 -17.62 7.61 14.17
C ALA A 30 -16.64 7.36 15.33
N ILE A 31 -15.49 6.71 15.08
CA ILE A 31 -14.45 6.50 16.09
C ILE A 31 -13.90 7.85 16.57
N ILE A 32 -13.46 8.72 15.65
CA ILE A 32 -12.85 10.01 15.95
C ILE A 32 -13.77 10.92 16.77
N SER A 33 -15.08 10.87 16.51
CA SER A 33 -16.09 11.66 17.24
C SER A 33 -16.25 11.24 18.71
N GLN A 34 -15.87 10.01 19.06
CA GLN A 34 -15.93 9.48 20.44
C GLN A 34 -14.63 9.70 21.21
N LEU A 35 -13.57 10.18 20.54
CA LEU A 35 -12.26 10.43 21.14
C LEU A 35 -12.18 11.85 21.74
N PRO A 36 -11.38 12.07 22.80
CA PRO A 36 -11.19 13.38 23.40
C PRO A 36 -10.65 14.40 22.41
N LYS A 37 -11.18 15.63 22.44
CA LYS A 37 -10.71 16.72 21.55
C LYS A 37 -9.27 17.14 21.84
N ARG A 38 -8.83 17.04 23.10
CA ARG A 38 -7.47 17.38 23.51
C ARG A 38 -6.59 16.14 23.41
N ARG A 39 -6.01 15.92 22.23
CA ARG A 39 -5.07 14.83 21.93
C ARG A 39 -4.10 15.27 20.84
N GLN A 40 -2.93 14.65 20.79
CA GLN A 40 -2.05 14.70 19.64
C GLN A 40 -2.57 13.73 18.58
N THR A 41 -2.64 14.15 17.31
CA THR A 41 -3.02 13.28 16.21
C THR A 41 -1.93 13.29 15.16
N MET A 42 -1.52 12.10 14.72
CA MET A 42 -0.54 11.90 13.64
C MET A 42 -1.21 11.11 12.53
N LEU A 43 -1.01 11.54 11.29
CA LEU A 43 -1.54 10.89 10.10
C LEU A 43 -0.38 10.55 9.17
N PHE A 44 -0.24 9.27 8.85
CA PHE A 44 0.73 8.73 7.92
C PHE A 44 -0.01 8.17 6.71
N SER A 45 0.46 8.52 5.52
CA SER A 45 -0.10 8.02 4.27
C SER A 45 0.98 8.05 3.20
N ALA A 46 0.99 7.00 2.38
CA ALA A 46 1.91 6.89 1.26
C ALA A 46 1.49 7.79 0.09
N THR A 47 0.19 8.09 -0.04
CA THR A 47 -0.35 8.87 -1.14
C THR A 47 -1.13 10.10 -0.66
N GLN A 48 -1.03 11.19 -1.42
CA GLN A 48 -1.84 12.38 -1.17
C GLN A 48 -3.06 12.40 -2.09
N THR A 49 -4.15 11.80 -1.63
CA THR A 49 -5.46 11.92 -2.30
C THR A 49 -6.29 13.06 -1.68
N LYS A 50 -7.29 13.55 -2.42
CA LYS A 50 -8.26 14.54 -1.88
C LYS A 50 -8.94 14.02 -0.61
N SER A 51 -9.26 12.73 -0.57
CA SER A 51 -9.88 12.08 0.59
C SER A 51 -8.97 12.13 1.83
N VAL A 52 -7.66 11.89 1.65
CA VAL A 52 -6.67 12.00 2.74
C VAL A 52 -6.54 13.44 3.23
N GLN A 53 -6.52 14.42 2.33
CA GLN A 53 -6.50 15.84 2.70
C GLN A 53 -7.76 16.25 3.48
N ASP A 54 -8.94 15.78 3.06
CA ASP A 54 -10.19 16.01 3.79
C ASP A 54 -10.16 15.36 5.18
N LEU A 55 -9.62 14.13 5.29
CA LEU A 55 -9.46 13.45 6.57
C LEU A 55 -8.50 14.19 7.50
N ALA A 56 -7.38 14.69 6.96
CA ALA A 56 -6.41 15.50 7.69
C ALA A 56 -7.08 16.76 8.27
N ARG A 57 -7.89 17.46 7.47
CA ARG A 57 -8.63 18.66 7.93
C ARG A 57 -9.66 18.38 9.02
N LEU A 58 -10.27 17.18 9.02
CA LEU A 58 -11.26 16.79 10.03
C LEU A 58 -10.62 16.27 11.32
N SER A 59 -9.47 15.59 11.20
CA SER A 59 -8.89 14.81 12.30
C SER A 59 -7.76 15.55 13.02
N LEU A 60 -7.08 16.46 12.33
CA LEU A 60 -5.92 17.21 12.83
C LEU A 60 -6.33 18.63 13.22
N LYS A 61 -5.62 19.19 14.19
CA LYS A 61 -5.75 20.59 14.58
C LYS A 61 -4.40 21.26 14.33
N ASP A 62 -4.38 22.20 13.38
CA ASP A 62 -3.17 22.94 12.97
C ASP A 62 -1.96 22.02 12.67
N PRO A 63 -2.08 21.10 11.69
CA PRO A 63 -1.03 20.12 11.43
C PRO A 63 0.16 20.72 10.69
N GLU A 64 1.34 20.30 11.11
CA GLU A 64 2.56 20.43 10.32
C GLU A 64 2.60 19.33 9.24
N TYR A 65 2.81 19.73 7.99
CA TYR A 65 2.92 18.80 6.87
C TYR A 65 4.40 18.44 6.64
N LEU A 66 4.73 17.16 6.78
CA LEU A 66 6.05 16.63 6.47
C LEU A 66 5.94 15.68 5.27
N SER A 67 6.44 16.11 4.12
CA SER A 67 6.49 15.31 2.89
C SER A 67 7.95 15.06 2.50
N VAL A 68 8.34 13.79 2.38
CA VAL A 68 9.72 13.40 2.03
C VAL A 68 9.95 13.43 0.51
N HIS A 69 8.88 13.56 -0.29
CA HIS A 69 8.89 13.36 -1.75
C HIS A 69 8.26 14.51 -2.54
N GLU A 70 8.29 15.73 -2.01
CA GLU A 70 7.63 16.89 -2.64
C GLU A 70 8.16 17.22 -4.06
N GLU A 71 9.37 16.76 -4.42
CA GLU A 71 10.04 17.06 -5.70
C GLU A 71 10.06 15.92 -6.73
N SER A 72 9.59 14.71 -6.41
CA SER A 72 9.63 13.59 -7.37
C SER A 72 8.42 13.61 -8.31
N VAL A 73 8.64 14.00 -9.58
CA VAL A 73 7.62 14.04 -10.65
C VAL A 73 6.99 12.66 -10.93
N THR A 74 7.70 11.57 -10.61
CA THR A 74 7.24 10.20 -10.81
C THR A 74 7.37 9.39 -9.53
N ALA A 75 6.33 8.61 -9.19
CA ALA A 75 6.35 7.65 -8.07
C ALA A 75 7.42 6.56 -8.25
N THR A 76 7.92 6.38 -9.48
CA THR A 76 8.95 5.40 -9.79
C THR A 76 10.35 5.99 -9.66
N PRO A 77 11.27 5.34 -8.94
CA PRO A 77 12.65 5.79 -8.82
C PRO A 77 13.33 5.89 -10.19
N THR A 78 14.16 6.92 -10.39
CA THR A 78 14.91 7.14 -11.65
C THR A 78 15.87 6.01 -12.00
N LEU A 79 16.38 5.31 -10.99
CA LEU A 79 17.27 4.15 -11.16
C LEU A 79 16.52 2.84 -11.43
N LEU A 80 15.17 2.82 -11.35
CA LEU A 80 14.39 1.61 -11.60
C LEU A 80 14.25 1.38 -13.11
N LYS A 81 14.92 0.34 -13.61
CA LYS A 81 14.78 -0.09 -15.00
C LYS A 81 13.46 -0.82 -15.20
N GLN A 82 12.55 -0.22 -15.97
CA GLN A 82 11.27 -0.82 -16.36
C GLN A 82 11.34 -1.32 -17.81
N ILE A 83 10.87 -2.54 -18.06
CA ILE A 83 10.85 -3.16 -19.39
C ILE A 83 9.44 -3.71 -19.62
N VAL A 84 8.89 -3.43 -20.80
CA VAL A 84 7.59 -3.96 -21.23
C VAL A 84 7.81 -4.89 -22.41
N MET A 85 7.12 -6.04 -22.40
CA MET A 85 7.14 -7.00 -23.49
C MET A 85 5.70 -7.31 -23.89
N THR A 86 5.38 -7.18 -25.18
CA THR A 86 4.08 -7.57 -25.73
C THR A 86 4.15 -9.03 -26.12
N VAL A 87 3.30 -9.86 -25.51
CA VAL A 87 3.29 -11.32 -25.72
C VAL A 87 1.84 -11.78 -25.90
N PRO A 88 1.55 -12.68 -26.85
CA PRO A 88 0.27 -13.38 -26.90
C PRO A 88 -0.08 -14.02 -25.55
N LEU A 89 -1.37 -14.00 -25.17
CA LEU A 89 -1.79 -14.40 -23.82
C LEU A 89 -1.43 -15.87 -23.51
N ASP A 90 -1.56 -16.74 -24.50
CA ASP A 90 -1.21 -18.16 -24.46
C ASP A 90 0.29 -18.39 -24.19
N GLN A 91 1.16 -17.50 -24.68
CA GLN A 91 2.62 -17.60 -24.51
C GLN A 91 3.14 -16.84 -23.28
N LYS A 92 2.29 -16.07 -22.59
CA LYS A 92 2.69 -15.23 -21.46
C LYS A 92 3.40 -16.03 -20.35
N LEU A 93 2.89 -17.23 -20.04
CA LEU A 93 3.46 -18.08 -18.99
C LEU A 93 4.80 -18.70 -19.43
N ASP A 94 4.91 -19.12 -20.68
CA ASP A 94 6.15 -19.70 -21.22
C ASP A 94 7.28 -18.66 -21.27
N MET A 95 6.96 -17.41 -21.66
CA MET A 95 7.91 -16.31 -21.64
C MET A 95 8.36 -15.95 -20.22
N LEU A 96 7.42 -15.88 -19.26
CA LEU A 96 7.77 -15.68 -17.85
C LEU A 96 8.67 -16.80 -17.32
N TRP A 97 8.35 -18.05 -17.67
CA TRP A 97 9.14 -19.22 -17.27
C TRP A 97 10.56 -19.18 -17.84
N SER A 98 10.70 -18.86 -19.13
CA SER A 98 11.98 -18.66 -19.79
C SER A 98 12.81 -17.58 -19.06
N PHE A 99 12.18 -16.45 -18.71
CA PHE A 99 12.82 -15.37 -17.98
C PHE A 99 13.35 -15.81 -16.61
N ILE A 100 12.52 -16.53 -15.82
CA ILE A 100 12.93 -17.02 -14.49
C ILE A 100 14.09 -18.01 -14.61
N LYS A 101 14.06 -18.92 -15.59
CA LYS A 101 15.14 -19.91 -15.81
C LYS A 101 16.47 -19.27 -16.16
N THR A 102 16.49 -18.13 -16.83
CA THR A 102 17.72 -17.40 -17.14
C THR A 102 18.27 -16.63 -15.94
N HIS A 103 17.47 -16.41 -14.88
CA HIS A 103 17.80 -15.57 -13.71
C HIS A 103 17.67 -16.32 -12.38
N LEU A 104 17.99 -17.62 -12.33
CA LEU A 104 17.81 -18.46 -11.13
C LEU A 104 18.60 -18.01 -9.89
N GLN A 105 19.64 -17.21 -10.05
CA GLN A 105 20.44 -16.67 -8.93
C GLN A 105 19.83 -15.39 -8.32
N SER A 106 18.75 -14.87 -8.91
CA SER A 106 18.10 -13.63 -8.47
C SER A 106 16.82 -13.92 -7.69
N LYS A 107 16.64 -13.25 -6.55
CA LYS A 107 15.36 -13.23 -5.84
C LYS A 107 14.35 -12.45 -6.68
N THR A 108 13.29 -13.13 -7.13
CA THR A 108 12.30 -12.57 -8.06
C THR A 108 10.91 -12.60 -7.43
N LEU A 109 10.21 -11.47 -7.42
CA LEU A 109 8.81 -11.38 -7.02
C LEU A 109 7.93 -11.22 -8.27
N VAL A 110 7.01 -12.15 -8.47
CA VAL A 110 6.10 -12.16 -9.63
C VAL A 110 4.68 -11.86 -9.17
N PHE A 111 4.10 -10.77 -9.67
CA PHE A 111 2.71 -10.42 -9.42
C PHE A 111 1.81 -10.98 -10.52
N LEU A 112 0.73 -11.67 -10.12
CA LEU A 112 -0.30 -12.19 -11.01
C LEU A 112 -1.66 -11.64 -10.60
N SER A 113 -2.58 -11.55 -11.55
CA SER A 113 -3.92 -11.00 -11.32
C SER A 113 -4.84 -11.89 -10.46
N SER A 114 -4.53 -13.18 -10.31
CA SER A 114 -5.34 -14.11 -9.49
C SER A 114 -4.53 -15.27 -8.92
N CYS A 115 -4.96 -15.78 -7.77
CA CYS A 115 -4.34 -16.95 -7.13
C CYS A 115 -4.41 -18.21 -8.01
N LYS A 116 -5.42 -18.34 -8.87
CA LYS A 116 -5.58 -19.48 -9.80
C LYS A 116 -4.42 -19.56 -10.81
N GLN A 117 -3.83 -18.42 -11.18
CA GLN A 117 -2.71 -18.34 -12.12
C GLN A 117 -1.36 -18.67 -11.48
N VAL A 118 -1.29 -18.79 -10.15
CA VAL A 118 -0.05 -19.08 -9.42
C VAL A 118 0.34 -20.56 -9.55
N ILE A 119 -0.66 -21.46 -9.55
CA ILE A 119 -0.44 -22.92 -9.54
C ILE A 119 0.38 -23.41 -10.75
N PRO A 120 0.12 -22.98 -12.00
CA PRO A 120 0.91 -23.39 -13.16
C PRO A 120 2.39 -23.00 -13.09
N ILE A 121 2.74 -21.92 -12.38
CA ILE A 121 4.12 -21.41 -12.27
C ILE A 121 4.90 -22.10 -11.13
N LEU A 122 4.21 -22.51 -10.07
CA LEU A 122 4.84 -23.17 -8.92
C LEU A 122 5.15 -24.65 -9.17
N CYS A 123 4.29 -25.34 -9.93
CA CYS A 123 4.42 -26.79 -10.17
C CYS A 123 5.76 -27.25 -10.79
N PRO A 124 6.41 -26.50 -11.69
CA PRO A 124 7.68 -26.90 -12.29
C PRO A 124 8.93 -26.42 -11.52
N LEU A 125 8.79 -25.60 -10.46
CA LEU A 125 9.93 -25.15 -9.65
C LEU A 125 10.31 -26.22 -8.61
N PRO A 126 11.58 -26.63 -8.53
CA PRO A 126 12.01 -27.51 -7.46
C PRO A 126 11.81 -26.80 -6.11
N ARG A 127 11.32 -27.54 -5.10
CA ARG A 127 10.92 -27.03 -3.77
C ARG A 127 12.03 -26.28 -3.01
N THR A 128 13.26 -26.31 -3.49
CA THR A 128 14.43 -25.62 -2.95
C THR A 128 14.45 -24.10 -3.18
N PHE A 129 13.52 -23.53 -3.94
CA PHE A 129 13.49 -22.09 -4.24
C PHE A 129 12.59 -21.24 -3.31
N PHE A 130 11.91 -21.84 -2.33
CA PHE A 130 10.96 -21.14 -1.45
C PHE A 130 11.44 -20.94 0.00
N THR A 131 12.72 -21.22 0.29
CA THR A 131 13.36 -20.91 1.59
C THR A 131 14.20 -19.65 1.52
#